data_AF-A0A430KP40-F1
#
_entry.id   AF-A0A430KP40-F1
#
_cell.length_a   1.000
_cell.length_b   1.000
_cell.length_c   1.000
_cell.angle_alpha   90.00
_cell.angle_beta   90.00
_cell.angle_gamma   90.00
#
_symmetry.space_group_name_H-M   'P 1'
#
loop_
_entity.id
_entity.type
_entity.pdbx_description
1 polymer ?
#
loop_
_entity_poly.entity_id
_entity_poly.type
_entity_poly.pdbx_seq_one_letter_code
_entity_poly.pdbx_strand_id
1 'polypeptide(L)'
;MDKGDFEGREALAKQQEEGLKTKLVLLDIDTTDVDAANGMEPVYADGKVVGQCSSGGFGHWTLDTGHWTQKSLALAYIDVDALASDLTVKILGNDYSATVTKGCIYDAKGALLKADD
;
A
#
# COMPACT_ATOMS: atom_id res chain seq x y z
N MET A 1 7.33 -19.39 12.29
CA MET A 1 8.79 -19.51 12.47
C MET A 1 9.24 -20.98 12.50
N ASP A 2 8.45 -21.85 11.87
CA ASP A 2 8.38 -23.28 12.21
C ASP A 2 9.07 -24.17 11.18
N LYS A 3 9.72 -23.55 10.19
CA LYS A 3 10.48 -24.24 9.12
C LYS A 3 11.83 -24.80 9.59
N GLY A 4 12.21 -24.59 10.86
CA GLY A 4 13.56 -24.89 11.35
C GLY A 4 14.55 -23.75 11.05
N ASP A 5 15.85 -24.05 11.02
CA ASP A 5 16.89 -23.05 10.83
C ASP A 5 17.06 -22.59 9.38
N PHE A 6 17.23 -21.28 9.21
CA PHE A 6 17.52 -20.61 7.94
C PHE A 6 18.26 -19.30 8.20
N GLU A 7 19.00 -18.82 7.19
CA GLU A 7 19.72 -17.55 7.27
C GLU A 7 18.75 -16.38 7.55
N GLY A 8 19.05 -15.60 8.60
CA GLY A 8 18.19 -14.50 9.03
C GLY A 8 17.05 -14.88 9.99
N ARG A 9 16.91 -16.16 10.40
CA ARG A 9 15.88 -16.59 11.36
C ARG A 9 15.91 -15.80 12.66
N GLU A 10 17.08 -15.72 13.31
CA GLU A 10 17.22 -15.00 14.58
C GLU A 10 16.90 -13.50 14.44
N ALA A 11 17.35 -12.88 13.35
CA ALA A 11 17.04 -11.48 13.05
C ALA A 11 15.54 -11.25 12.85
N LEU A 12 14.86 -12.15 12.14
CA LEU A 12 13.41 -12.09 11.93
C LEU A 12 12.63 -12.32 13.25
N ALA A 13 13.09 -13.25 14.10
CA ALA A 13 12.50 -13.49 15.42
C ALA A 13 12.55 -12.22 16.29
N LYS A 14 13.73 -11.59 16.35
CA LYS A 14 13.93 -10.34 17.08
C LYS A 14 13.06 -9.21 16.53
N GLN A 15 12.94 -9.07 15.21
CA GLN A 15 12.06 -8.05 14.61
C GLN A 15 10.58 -8.29 14.94
N GLN A 16 10.14 -9.55 15.02
CA GLN A 16 8.76 -9.88 15.42
C GLN A 16 8.48 -9.48 16.89
N GLU A 17 9.46 -9.65 17.77
CA GLU A 17 9.36 -9.23 19.19
C GLU A 17 9.40 -7.71 19.36
N GLU A 18 10.28 -7.02 18.63
CA GLU A 18 10.43 -5.56 18.69
C GLU A 18 9.28 -4.81 18.01
N GLY A 19 8.59 -5.45 17.06
CA GLY A 19 7.54 -4.87 16.26
C GLY A 19 8.04 -4.18 14.99
N LEU A 20 7.11 -3.98 14.04
CA LEU A 20 7.40 -3.31 12.78
C LEU A 20 7.35 -1.80 12.97
N LYS A 21 8.32 -1.07 12.38
CA LYS A 21 8.32 0.40 12.34
C LYS A 21 7.52 0.93 11.15
N THR A 22 7.61 0.24 10.01
CA THR A 22 6.90 0.57 8.78
C THR A 22 6.18 -0.65 8.24
N LYS A 23 5.14 -0.41 7.44
CA LYS A 23 4.36 -1.45 6.77
C LYS A 23 4.16 -1.09 5.30
N LEU A 24 4.35 -2.06 4.42
CA LEU A 24 3.97 -1.94 3.01
C LEU A 24 2.44 -2.05 2.90
N VAL A 25 1.81 -1.04 2.33
CA VAL A 25 0.37 -0.96 2.11
C VAL A 25 0.06 -0.55 0.67
N LEU A 26 -1.18 -0.82 0.24
CA LEU A 26 -1.73 -0.26 -0.99
C LEU A 26 -2.57 0.97 -0.62
N LEU A 27 -2.32 2.06 -1.32
CA LEU A 27 -3.04 3.32 -1.23
C LEU A 27 -3.99 3.46 -2.42
N ASP A 28 -5.22 3.85 -2.14
CA ASP A 28 -6.18 4.42 -3.09
C ASP A 28 -6.09 5.94 -2.98
N ILE A 29 -5.62 6.60 -4.05
CA ILE A 29 -5.35 8.04 -4.07
C ILE A 29 -6.44 8.74 -4.87
N ASP A 30 -7.04 9.77 -4.28
CA ASP A 30 -8.19 10.48 -4.83
C ASP A 30 -7.80 11.47 -5.95
N THR A 31 -7.43 10.90 -7.10
CA THR A 31 -7.13 11.61 -8.36
C THR A 31 -7.47 10.72 -9.55
N THR A 32 -7.88 11.35 -10.65
CA THR A 32 -8.19 10.68 -11.92
C THR A 32 -7.32 11.17 -13.08
N ASP A 33 -6.47 12.17 -12.85
CA ASP A 33 -5.74 12.93 -13.86
C ASP A 33 -4.22 12.83 -13.73
N VAL A 34 -3.73 12.39 -12.57
CA VAL A 34 -2.31 12.15 -12.32
C VAL A 34 -2.11 10.88 -11.51
N ASP A 35 -1.01 10.17 -11.76
CA ASP A 35 -0.67 8.94 -11.05
C ASP A 35 0.61 9.06 -10.24
N ALA A 36 0.64 8.39 -9.08
CA ALA A 36 1.86 8.17 -8.30
C ALA A 36 2.74 7.08 -8.94
N ALA A 37 3.25 7.35 -10.15
CA ALA A 37 3.91 6.36 -10.99
C ALA A 37 5.42 6.21 -10.73
N ASN A 38 6.07 7.18 -10.06
CA ASN A 38 7.53 7.23 -9.97
C ASN A 38 8.10 6.44 -8.79
N GLY A 39 7.28 6.10 -7.79
CA GLY A 39 7.72 5.28 -6.65
C GLY A 39 8.65 6.01 -5.70
N MET A 40 8.45 7.32 -5.53
CA MET A 40 9.20 8.16 -4.57
C MET A 40 8.36 9.27 -3.96
N GLU A 41 7.08 9.35 -4.32
CA GLU A 41 6.14 10.35 -3.85
C GLU A 41 6.01 10.27 -2.31
N PRO A 42 6.22 11.37 -1.58
CA PRO A 42 6.13 11.37 -0.14
C PRO A 42 4.67 11.28 0.33
N VAL A 43 4.45 10.49 1.38
CA VAL A 43 3.15 10.35 2.05
C VAL A 43 3.17 11.13 3.35
N TYR A 44 2.12 11.92 3.57
CA TYR A 44 1.99 12.80 4.72
C TYR A 44 0.83 12.39 5.62
N ALA A 45 0.99 12.64 6.93
CA ALA A 45 -0.06 12.72 7.92
C ALA A 45 0.19 13.96 8.79
N ASP A 46 -0.84 14.76 9.07
CA ASP A 46 -0.74 15.98 9.89
C ASP A 46 0.42 16.92 9.46
N GLY A 47 0.66 17.02 8.15
CA GLY A 47 1.71 17.87 7.57
C GLY A 47 3.15 17.34 7.75
N LYS A 48 3.34 16.12 8.28
CA LYS A 48 4.64 15.45 8.41
C LYS A 48 4.76 14.30 7.42
N VAL A 49 5.95 14.07 6.90
CA VAL A 49 6.22 12.89 6.07
C VAL A 49 6.24 11.66 6.97
N VAL A 50 5.40 10.68 6.65
CA VAL A 50 5.23 9.41 7.39
C VAL A 50 5.49 8.18 6.52
N GLY A 51 5.88 8.40 5.27
CA GLY A 51 6.12 7.30 4.34
C GLY A 51 6.43 7.76 2.93
N GLN A 52 6.55 6.77 2.05
CA GLN A 52 6.90 6.97 0.66
C GLN A 52 6.29 5.88 -0.23
N CYS A 53 5.77 6.27 -1.40
CA CYS A 53 5.36 5.34 -2.45
C CYS A 53 6.58 4.57 -2.98
N SER A 54 6.44 3.28 -3.27
CA SER A 54 7.48 2.46 -3.91
C SER A 54 7.16 2.19 -5.38
N SER A 55 5.89 2.05 -5.72
CA SER A 55 5.42 1.83 -7.09
C SER A 55 3.96 2.25 -7.19
N GLY A 56 3.50 2.66 -8.36
CA GLY A 56 2.09 2.94 -8.56
C GLY A 56 1.68 3.05 -10.02
N GLY A 57 0.39 3.29 -10.23
CA GLY A 57 -0.22 3.40 -11.55
C GLY A 57 -1.74 3.41 -11.48
N PHE A 58 -2.37 3.55 -12.64
CA PHE A 58 -3.81 3.71 -12.73
C PHE A 58 -4.57 2.39 -12.57
N GLY A 59 -5.47 2.34 -11.59
CA GLY A 59 -6.37 1.21 -11.37
C GLY A 59 -7.57 1.23 -12.31
N HIS A 60 -7.43 0.62 -13.49
CA HIS A 60 -8.52 0.57 -14.49
C HIS A 60 -9.76 -0.22 -14.02
N TRP A 61 -9.59 -1.24 -13.17
CA TRP A 61 -10.66 -2.16 -12.80
C TRP A 61 -10.55 -2.65 -11.36
N THR A 62 -11.68 -2.76 -10.65
CA THR A 62 -11.80 -3.47 -9.38
C THR A 62 -13.06 -4.34 -9.36
N LEU A 63 -12.91 -5.63 -9.04
CA LEU A 63 -14.02 -6.61 -9.11
C LEU A 63 -14.82 -6.65 -7.81
N ASP A 64 -14.15 -6.60 -6.66
CA ASP A 64 -14.79 -6.90 -5.36
C ASP A 64 -15.50 -5.70 -4.72
N THR A 65 -15.18 -4.47 -5.14
CA THR A 65 -15.84 -3.24 -4.69
C THR A 65 -17.00 -2.81 -5.60
N GLY A 66 -17.23 -3.52 -6.70
CA GLY A 66 -18.30 -3.24 -7.67
C GLY A 66 -18.19 -1.89 -8.39
N HIS A 67 -17.04 -1.22 -8.28
CA HIS A 67 -16.76 0.06 -8.92
C HIS A 67 -15.57 -0.05 -9.87
N TRP A 68 -15.55 0.79 -10.89
CA TRP A 68 -14.31 1.13 -11.57
C TRP A 68 -13.51 2.00 -10.61
N THR A 69 -12.32 1.59 -10.17
CA THR A 69 -11.51 2.46 -9.29
C THR A 69 -11.27 3.81 -9.95
N GLN A 70 -10.95 3.81 -11.26
CA GLN A 70 -10.59 5.00 -12.05
C GLN A 70 -9.69 5.97 -11.27
N LYS A 71 -8.80 5.42 -10.45
CA LYS A 71 -8.01 6.15 -9.47
C LYS A 71 -6.58 5.68 -9.52
N SER A 72 -5.70 6.55 -9.06
CA SER A 72 -4.31 6.19 -8.87
C SER A 72 -4.15 5.26 -7.67
N LEU A 73 -3.39 4.19 -7.87
CA LEU A 73 -3.05 3.22 -6.85
C LEU A 73 -1.55 3.20 -6.64
N ALA A 74 -1.11 3.14 -5.39
CA ALA A 74 0.32 3.06 -5.08
C ALA A 74 0.61 2.12 -3.92
N LEU A 75 1.64 1.30 -4.06
CA LEU A 75 2.28 0.66 -2.91
C LEU A 75 3.13 1.70 -2.18
N ALA A 76 3.06 1.72 -0.86
CA ALA A 76 3.84 2.64 -0.04
C ALA A 76 4.28 2.00 1.28
N TYR A 77 5.49 2.34 1.74
CA TYR A 77 5.90 2.07 3.11
C TYR A 77 5.46 3.23 4.00
N ILE A 78 4.63 2.93 5.01
CA ILE A 78 4.09 3.92 5.95
C ILE A 78 4.49 3.53 7.37
N ASP A 79 4.82 4.51 8.21
CA ASP A 79 5.03 4.33 9.64
C ASP A 79 3.78 3.71 10.30
N VAL A 80 3.97 2.70 11.15
CA VAL A 80 2.83 1.94 11.72
C VAL A 80 1.87 2.81 12.52
N ASP A 81 2.38 3.86 13.18
CA ASP A 81 1.60 4.79 14.00
C ASP A 81 0.71 5.71 13.16
N ALA A 82 1.01 5.88 11.87
CA ALA A 82 0.28 6.75 10.95
C ALA A 82 -0.77 6.00 10.12
N LEU A 83 -0.85 4.67 10.22
CA LEU A 83 -1.75 3.84 9.39
C LEU A 83 -3.24 4.14 9.58
N ALA A 84 -3.63 4.74 10.71
CA ALA A 84 -5.00 5.11 11.03
C ALA A 84 -5.29 6.61 10.83
N SER A 85 -4.29 7.40 10.44
CA SER A 85 -4.41 8.83 10.20
C SER A 85 -5.00 9.12 8.82
N ASP A 86 -5.46 10.35 8.63
CA ASP A 86 -5.78 10.87 7.31
C ASP A 86 -4.48 11.11 6.53
N LEU A 87 -4.32 10.40 5.41
CA LEU A 87 -3.11 10.42 4.60
C LEU A 87 -3.28 11.30 3.37
N THR A 88 -2.20 11.96 2.96
CA THR A 88 -2.09 12.58 1.64
C THR A 88 -0.82 12.16 0.92
N VAL A 89 -0.87 12.10 -0.41
CA VAL A 89 0.29 11.85 -1.27
C VAL A 89 0.57 13.10 -2.08
N LYS A 90 1.83 13.57 -2.04
CA LYS A 90 2.24 14.72 -2.85
C LYS A 90 2.69 14.26 -4.23
N ILE A 91 1.91 14.58 -5.26
CA ILE A 91 2.19 14.23 -6.65
C ILE A 91 2.33 15.52 -7.46
N LEU A 92 3.49 15.71 -8.09
CA LEU A 92 3.83 16.90 -8.89
C LEU A 92 3.55 18.25 -8.20
N GLY A 93 3.72 18.28 -6.86
CA GLY A 93 3.55 19.48 -6.04
C GLY A 93 2.18 19.64 -5.38
N ASN A 94 1.16 18.90 -5.82
CA ASN A 94 -0.20 18.93 -5.26
C ASN A 94 -0.41 17.80 -4.26
N ASP A 95 -1.23 18.03 -3.23
CA ASP A 95 -1.58 17.03 -2.23
C ASP A 95 -2.92 16.38 -2.57
N TYR A 96 -2.94 15.05 -2.63
CA TYR A 96 -4.14 14.26 -2.89
C TYR A 96 -4.44 13.37 -1.70
N SER A 97 -5.71 13.29 -1.30
CA SER A 97 -6.14 12.40 -0.21
C SER A 97 -5.89 10.95 -0.58
N ALA A 98 -5.45 10.13 0.38
CA ALA A 98 -5.18 8.73 0.16
C ALA A 98 -5.72 7.87 1.30
N THR A 99 -6.23 6.69 0.96
CA THR A 99 -6.77 5.72 1.92
C THR A 99 -6.03 4.40 1.81
N VAL A 100 -5.66 3.81 2.95
CA VAL A 100 -5.10 2.46 3.01
C VAL A 100 -6.19 1.43 2.68
N THR A 101 -5.96 0.59 1.67
CA THR A 101 -6.92 -0.46 1.33
C THR A 101 -6.89 -1.61 2.35
N LYS A 102 -8.01 -2.34 2.49
CA LYS A 102 -8.11 -3.50 3.40
C LYS A 102 -7.58 -4.82 2.82
N GLY A 103 -6.72 -4.75 1.79
CA GLY A 103 -6.18 -5.91 1.09
C GLY A 103 -6.13 -5.69 -0.42
N CYS A 104 -6.07 -6.80 -1.17
CA CYS A 104 -6.18 -6.73 -2.63
C CYS A 104 -7.57 -6.21 -3.01
N ILE A 105 -7.60 -5.24 -3.91
CA ILE A 105 -8.84 -4.60 -4.38
C ILE A 105 -9.49 -5.32 -5.56
N TYR A 106 -8.78 -6.29 -6.15
CA TYR A 106 -9.22 -7.09 -7.28
C TYR A 106 -9.03 -8.57 -6.99
N ASP A 107 -10.12 -9.33 -7.08
CA ASP A 107 -10.14 -10.78 -6.84
C ASP A 107 -9.37 -11.17 -5.57
N ALA A 108 -9.77 -10.59 -4.44
CA ALA A 108 -9.11 -10.78 -3.15
C ALA A 108 -9.09 -12.25 -2.70
N LYS A 109 -9.98 -13.08 -3.25
CA LYS A 109 -10.05 -14.51 -2.99
C LYS A 109 -9.26 -15.35 -3.99
N GLY A 110 -8.66 -14.74 -5.02
CA GLY A 110 -7.94 -15.43 -6.08
C GLY A 110 -8.80 -16.42 -6.85
N ALA A 111 -10.11 -16.18 -6.94
CA ALA A 111 -11.05 -17.09 -7.58
C ALA A 111 -10.85 -17.17 -9.09
N LEU A 112 -10.38 -16.09 -9.73
CA LEU A 112 -10.10 -16.04 -11.17
C LEU A 112 -8.74 -16.66 -11.55
N LEU A 113 -7.87 -16.88 -10.57
CA LEU A 113 -6.55 -17.48 -10.78
C LEU A 113 -6.57 -19.02 -10.67
N LYS A 114 -7.70 -19.61 -10.30
CA LYS A 114 -7.83 -21.06 -10.20
C LYS A 114 -7.79 -21.68 -11.60
N ALA A 115 -7.10 -22.81 -11.73
CA ALA A 115 -7.16 -23.59 -12.95
C ALA A 115 -8.58 -24.14 -13.14
N ASP A 116 -9.03 -24.21 -14.39
CA ASP A 116 -10.23 -24.97 -14.74
C ASP A 116 -9.97 -26.46 -14.44
N ASP A 117 -10.97 -27.15 -13.87
CA ASP A 117 -10.93 -28.60 -13.62
C ASP A 117 -10.92 -29.42 -14.92
#